data_AF-A0A2D0W5D2-F1
#
_entry.id   AF-A0A2D0W5D2-F1
#
_cell.length_a   1.000
_cell.length_b   1.000
_cell.length_c   1.000
_cell.angle_alpha   90.00
_cell.angle_beta   90.00
_cell.angle_gamma   90.00
#
_symmetry.space_group_name_H-M   'P 1'
#
loop_
_entity.id
_entity.type
_entity.pdbx_description
1 polymer ?
#
loop_
_entity_poly.entity_id
_entity_poly.type
_entity_poly.pdbx_seq_one_letter_code
_entity_poly.pdbx_strand_id
1 'polypeptide(L)'
;LKNKYSIDRLYELTKIDRWFLQKLKNIIDYYTTLESISSGSIPFEILKCAKQIGFSDKQIAAAVKSTELAVRKLREEYKITPFVKQIDTVAAEWPASTNYLYLTYNGISHDLDFSGGFLMVLGSGVYRIGSSV
;
A
#
# COMPACT_ATOMS: atom_id res chain seq x y z
N LEU A 1 -12.03 -15.50 -6.66
CA LEU A 1 -11.46 -14.42 -7.48
C LEU A 1 -10.30 -14.92 -8.36
N LYS A 2 -9.13 -15.31 -7.82
CA LYS A 2 -8.04 -15.90 -8.66
C LYS A 2 -8.45 -17.20 -9.36
N ASN A 3 -9.23 -18.06 -8.69
CA ASN A 3 -9.88 -19.25 -9.27
C ASN A 3 -11.19 -18.93 -10.05
N LYS A 4 -11.35 -17.71 -10.58
CA LYS A 4 -12.45 -17.30 -11.46
C LYS A 4 -13.89 -17.37 -10.91
N TYR A 5 -14.09 -17.58 -9.61
CA TYR A 5 -15.40 -17.35 -8.98
C TYR A 5 -15.92 -15.92 -9.20
N SER A 6 -17.21 -15.78 -9.53
CA SER A 6 -17.89 -14.49 -9.64
C SER A 6 -18.05 -13.82 -8.27
N ILE A 7 -18.23 -12.50 -8.27
CA ILE A 7 -18.49 -11.73 -7.04
C ILE A 7 -19.79 -12.19 -6.39
N ASP A 8 -20.86 -12.42 -7.16
CA ASP A 8 -22.14 -12.89 -6.63
C ASP A 8 -22.01 -14.24 -5.93
N ARG A 9 -21.26 -15.17 -6.53
CA ARG A 9 -21.03 -16.49 -5.92
C ARG A 9 -20.27 -16.36 -4.60
N LEU A 10 -19.29 -15.46 -4.52
CA LEU A 10 -18.53 -15.23 -3.29
C LEU A 10 -19.37 -14.53 -2.22
N TYR A 11 -20.23 -13.59 -2.62
CA TYR A 11 -21.20 -12.98 -1.72
C TYR A 11 -22.14 -14.03 -1.12
N GLU A 12 -22.68 -14.93 -1.95
CA GLU A 12 -23.55 -16.02 -1.48
C GLU A 12 -22.90 -16.86 -0.38
N LEU A 13 -21.62 -17.22 -0.57
CA LEU A 13 -20.85 -18.10 0.32
C LEU A 13 -20.32 -17.42 1.58
N THR A 14 -19.91 -16.16 1.50
CA THR A 14 -19.18 -15.47 2.59
C THR A 14 -20.01 -14.41 3.30
N LYS A 15 -21.07 -13.92 2.65
CA LYS A 15 -21.85 -12.72 3.05
C LYS A 15 -21.03 -11.44 3.16
N ILE A 16 -19.78 -11.42 2.66
CA ILE A 16 -18.99 -10.18 2.54
C ILE A 16 -19.62 -9.31 1.47
N ASP A 17 -19.88 -8.04 1.79
CA ASP A 17 -20.51 -7.11 0.87
C ASP A 17 -19.76 -7.02 -0.48
N ARG A 18 -20.54 -6.91 -1.55
CA ARG A 18 -20.02 -6.90 -2.93
C ARG A 18 -19.02 -5.76 -3.15
N TRP A 19 -19.18 -4.62 -2.48
CA TRP A 19 -18.25 -3.51 -2.55
C TRP A 19 -16.84 -3.92 -2.13
N PHE A 20 -16.69 -4.63 -1.00
CA PHE A 20 -15.39 -5.13 -0.55
C PHE A 20 -14.84 -6.20 -1.50
N LEU A 21 -15.69 -7.13 -1.95
CA LEU A 21 -15.28 -8.16 -2.91
C LEU A 21 -14.79 -7.56 -4.22
N GLN A 22 -15.39 -6.45 -4.68
CA GLN A 22 -14.93 -5.71 -5.84
C GLN A 22 -13.55 -5.07 -5.59
N LYS A 23 -13.30 -4.48 -4.40
CA LYS A 23 -11.96 -3.97 -4.06
C LYS A 23 -10.90 -5.06 -4.04
N LEU A 24 -11.22 -6.23 -3.49
CA LEU A 24 -10.34 -7.41 -3.53
C LEU A 24 -10.10 -7.88 -4.96
N LYS A 25 -11.13 -7.86 -5.82
CA LYS A 25 -10.98 -8.20 -7.24
C LYS A 25 -10.00 -7.24 -7.91
N ASN A 26 -10.12 -5.93 -7.67
CA ASN A 26 -9.20 -4.94 -8.26
C ASN A 26 -7.73 -5.24 -7.88
N ILE A 27 -7.46 -5.62 -6.63
CA ILE A 27 -6.11 -6.01 -6.18
C ILE A 27 -5.63 -7.26 -6.93
N ILE A 28 -6.49 -8.27 -7.09
CA ILE A 28 -6.15 -9.52 -7.79
C ILE A 28 -5.92 -9.30 -9.29
N ASP A 29 -6.77 -8.51 -9.93
CA ASP A 29 -6.62 -8.16 -11.34
C ASP A 29 -5.27 -7.44 -11.57
N TYR A 30 -4.93 -6.51 -10.68
CA TYR A 30 -3.65 -5.79 -10.74
C TYR A 30 -2.45 -6.69 -10.48
N TYR A 31 -2.59 -7.69 -9.61
CA TYR A 31 -1.58 -8.72 -9.42
C TYR A 31 -1.32 -9.48 -10.73
N THR A 32 -2.36 -9.83 -11.48
CA THR A 32 -2.25 -10.47 -12.79
C THR A 32 -1.63 -9.54 -13.84
N THR A 33 -1.93 -8.24 -13.80
CA THR A 33 -1.22 -7.24 -14.62
C THR A 33 0.28 -7.25 -14.34
N LEU A 34 0.69 -7.26 -13.06
CA LEU A 34 2.11 -7.34 -12.68
C LEU A 34 2.76 -8.66 -13.14
N GLU A 35 2.07 -9.80 -12.98
CA GLU A 35 2.54 -11.11 -13.47
C GLU A 35 2.74 -11.14 -15.00
N SER A 36 2.01 -10.31 -15.75
CA SER A 36 2.10 -10.23 -17.23
C SER A 36 3.29 -9.41 -17.74
N ILE A 37 3.96 -8.66 -16.86
CA ILE A 37 5.13 -7.86 -17.24
C ILE A 37 6.29 -8.83 -17.48
N SER A 38 6.62 -9.04 -18.75
CA SER A 38 7.80 -9.82 -19.15
C SER A 38 9.08 -9.12 -18.70
N SER A 39 10.10 -9.92 -18.37
CA SER A 39 11.45 -9.50 -17.95
C SER A 39 11.91 -8.20 -18.62
N GLY A 40 11.89 -7.12 -17.85
CA GLY A 40 12.09 -5.73 -18.25
C GLY A 40 11.85 -4.79 -17.07
N SER A 41 12.00 -3.47 -17.28
CA SER A 41 11.68 -2.48 -16.24
C SER A 41 10.17 -2.35 -16.06
N ILE A 42 9.70 -2.25 -14.82
CA ILE A 42 8.28 -1.98 -14.52
C ILE A 42 7.99 -0.54 -14.95
N PRO A 43 6.96 -0.27 -15.79
CA PRO A 43 6.61 1.10 -16.16
C PRO A 43 6.26 1.96 -14.94
N PHE A 44 6.65 3.24 -14.97
CA PHE A 44 6.42 4.20 -13.89
C PHE A 44 4.97 4.20 -13.39
N GLU A 45 3.99 4.36 -14.29
CA GLU A 45 2.57 4.43 -13.93
C GLU A 45 2.09 3.12 -13.30
N ILE A 46 2.56 1.97 -13.79
CA ILE A 46 2.19 0.68 -13.21
C ILE A 46 2.75 0.54 -11.79
N LEU A 47 4.01 0.93 -11.58
CA LEU A 47 4.63 0.88 -10.26
C LEU A 47 3.92 1.84 -9.29
N LYS A 48 3.65 3.08 -9.73
CA LYS A 48 2.94 4.09 -8.94
C LYS A 48 1.54 3.63 -8.54
N CYS A 49 0.74 3.14 -9.49
CA CYS A 49 -0.59 2.62 -9.20
C CYS A 49 -0.54 1.38 -8.28
N ALA A 50 0.44 0.49 -8.45
CA ALA A 50 0.63 -0.65 -7.53
C ALA A 50 0.79 -0.19 -6.07
N LYS A 51 1.60 0.86 -5.86
CA LYS A 51 1.82 1.43 -4.52
C LYS A 51 0.57 2.12 -3.98
N GLN A 52 -0.16 2.85 -4.82
CA GLN A 52 -1.40 3.55 -4.46
C GLN A 52 -2.52 2.61 -4.01
N ILE A 53 -2.59 1.39 -4.57
CA ILE A 53 -3.54 0.34 -4.16
C ILE A 53 -2.99 -0.60 -3.07
N GLY A 54 -1.81 -0.30 -2.52
CA GLY A 54 -1.30 -0.94 -1.29
C GLY A 54 -0.32 -2.11 -1.49
N PHE A 55 0.23 -2.33 -2.69
CA PHE A 55 1.24 -3.38 -2.87
C PHE A 55 2.56 -3.02 -2.17
N SER A 56 3.12 -3.98 -1.43
CA SER A 56 4.49 -3.92 -0.93
C SER A 56 5.51 -4.18 -2.05
N ASP A 57 6.74 -3.68 -1.88
CA ASP A 57 7.83 -3.93 -2.83
C ASP A 57 8.09 -5.45 -2.97
N LYS A 58 7.94 -6.20 -1.86
CA LYS A 58 8.00 -7.67 -1.83
C LYS A 58 6.95 -8.36 -2.69
N GLN A 59 5.68 -7.91 -2.63
CA GLN A 59 4.61 -8.49 -3.45
C GLN A 59 4.81 -8.21 -4.94
N ILE A 60 5.25 -7.00 -5.29
CA ILE A 60 5.58 -6.62 -6.67
C ILE A 60 6.73 -7.48 -7.16
N ALA A 61 7.82 -7.59 -6.38
CA ALA A 61 8.97 -8.40 -6.72
C ALA A 61 8.61 -9.87 -6.99
N ALA A 62 7.73 -10.45 -6.15
CA ALA A 62 7.23 -11.81 -6.37
C ALA A 62 6.45 -11.94 -7.70
N ALA A 63 5.61 -10.96 -8.03
CA ALA A 63 4.81 -10.98 -9.26
C ALA A 63 5.68 -10.85 -10.53
N VAL A 64 6.70 -9.98 -10.52
CA VAL A 64 7.59 -9.75 -11.67
C VAL A 64 8.85 -10.63 -11.68
N LYS A 65 8.93 -11.61 -10.77
CA LYS A 65 10.09 -12.53 -10.62
C LYS A 65 11.42 -11.79 -10.43
N SER A 66 11.43 -10.77 -9.57
CA SER A 66 12.59 -9.96 -9.21
C SER A 66 12.87 -10.03 -7.69
N THR A 67 13.83 -9.25 -7.21
CA THR A 67 14.12 -9.09 -5.78
C THR A 67 13.44 -7.85 -5.21
N GLU A 68 13.08 -7.89 -3.93
CA GLU A 68 12.51 -6.73 -3.22
C GLU A 68 13.43 -5.51 -3.31
N LEU A 69 14.75 -5.71 -3.17
CA LEU A 69 15.75 -4.66 -3.27
C LEU A 69 15.78 -4.00 -4.66
N ALA A 70 15.64 -4.79 -5.73
CA ALA A 70 15.61 -4.25 -7.10
C ALA A 70 14.35 -3.40 -7.33
N VAL A 71 13.18 -3.88 -6.88
CA VAL A 71 11.93 -3.10 -6.97
C VAL A 71 12.02 -1.82 -6.14
N ARG A 72 12.60 -1.89 -4.94
CA ARG A 72 12.82 -0.71 -4.09
C ARG A 72 13.71 0.33 -4.78
N LYS A 73 14.84 -0.08 -5.36
CA LYS A 73 15.75 0.81 -6.07
C LYS A 73 15.05 1.49 -7.25
N LEU A 74 14.35 0.72 -8.09
CA LEU A 74 13.57 1.26 -9.21
C LEU A 74 12.51 2.28 -8.73
N ARG A 75 11.82 1.96 -7.63
CA ARG A 75 10.82 2.85 -7.03
C ARG A 75 11.44 4.16 -6.56
N GLU A 76 12.62 4.12 -5.95
CA GLU A 76 13.38 5.29 -5.50
C GLU A 76 13.93 6.11 -6.68
N GLU A 77 14.43 5.47 -7.74
CA GLU A 77 14.86 6.12 -8.99
C GLU A 77 13.71 6.89 -9.65
N TYR A 78 12.52 6.32 -9.63
CA TYR A 78 11.28 6.97 -10.07
C TYR A 78 10.73 8.01 -9.09
N LYS A 79 11.36 8.22 -7.94
CA LYS A 79 10.89 9.14 -6.89
C LYS A 79 9.47 8.83 -6.41
N ILE A 80 9.10 7.54 -6.41
CA ILE A 80 7.82 7.07 -5.89
C ILE A 80 7.99 6.78 -4.40
N THR A 81 7.80 7.80 -3.59
CA THR A 81 7.84 7.71 -2.12
C THR A 81 6.48 8.05 -1.51
N PRO A 82 6.11 7.47 -0.37
CA PRO A 82 4.88 7.85 0.31
C PRO A 82 5.02 9.25 0.92
N PHE A 83 3.87 9.89 1.13
CA PHE A 83 3.75 11.17 1.80
C PHE A 83 3.25 10.98 3.23
N VAL A 84 3.66 11.90 4.11
CA VAL A 84 3.26 11.93 5.52
C VAL A 84 2.03 12.82 5.63
N LYS A 85 0.96 12.27 6.20
CA LYS A 85 -0.32 12.96 6.39
C LYS A 85 -0.74 12.98 7.84
N GLN A 86 -1.36 14.07 8.26
CA GLN A 86 -1.92 14.25 9.59
C GLN A 86 -3.36 13.71 9.66
N ILE A 87 -3.72 13.19 10.83
CA ILE A 87 -5.11 12.88 11.19
C ILE A 87 -5.61 14.05 12.03
N ASP A 88 -6.46 14.88 11.43
CA ASP A 88 -6.94 16.15 12.01
C ASP A 88 -8.39 16.10 12.51
N THR A 89 -9.10 15.00 12.27
CA THR A 89 -10.55 14.77 12.54
C THR A 89 -11.54 15.57 11.67
N VAL A 90 -11.06 16.53 10.88
CA VAL A 90 -11.89 17.50 10.13
C VAL A 90 -11.55 17.57 8.64
N ALA A 91 -10.77 16.63 8.11
CA ALA A 91 -10.37 16.56 6.71
C ALA A 91 -9.75 17.89 6.20
N ALA A 92 -8.82 18.42 6.98
CA ALA A 92 -8.07 19.65 6.75
C ALA A 92 -8.89 20.95 6.76
N GLU A 93 -10.13 20.96 7.29
CA GLU A 93 -10.89 22.21 7.49
C GLU A 93 -10.14 23.18 8.42
N TRP A 94 -9.50 22.65 9.46
CA TRP A 94 -8.71 23.40 10.42
C TRP A 94 -7.32 22.77 10.58
N PRO A 95 -6.27 23.57 10.79
CA PRO A 95 -4.93 23.04 10.99
C PRO A 95 -4.86 22.19 12.26
N ALA A 96 -4.26 21.00 12.16
CA ALA A 96 -4.08 20.12 13.32
C ALA A 96 -3.01 20.67 14.27
N SER A 97 -3.30 20.67 15.56
CA SER A 97 -2.34 21.02 16.62
C SER A 97 -1.46 19.84 17.04
N THR A 98 -1.68 18.63 16.50
CA THR A 98 -1.01 17.39 16.91
C THR A 98 -0.42 16.62 15.73
N ASN A 99 0.60 15.81 16.00
CA ASN A 99 1.28 14.97 15.00
C ASN A 99 0.88 13.51 15.12
N TYR A 100 -0.40 13.21 14.90
CA TYR A 100 -0.87 11.84 14.67
C TYR A 100 -0.83 11.54 13.18
N LEU A 101 0.10 10.67 12.77
CA LEU A 101 0.54 10.59 11.36
C LEU A 101 0.32 9.21 10.75
N TYR A 102 0.14 9.21 9.42
CA TYR A 102 0.20 8.00 8.60
C TYR A 102 0.93 8.29 7.28
N LEU A 103 1.29 7.22 6.58
CA LEU A 103 1.94 7.26 5.27
C LEU A 103 0.97 6.85 4.16
N THR A 104 0.99 7.56 3.03
CA THR A 104 0.17 7.22 1.87
C THR A 104 0.88 7.52 0.56
N TYR A 105 0.69 6.66 -0.45
CA TYR A 105 1.09 6.95 -1.83
C TYR A 105 0.04 7.79 -2.60
N ASN A 106 -1.12 8.03 -1.99
CA ASN A 106 -2.20 8.86 -2.53
C ASN A 106 -2.08 10.30 -2.00
N GLY A 107 -0.92 10.92 -2.22
CA GLY A 107 -0.63 12.29 -1.83
C GLY A 107 0.29 12.97 -2.84
N ILE A 108 0.46 14.28 -2.70
CA ILE A 108 1.36 15.09 -3.54
C ILE A 108 2.34 15.94 -2.73
N SER A 109 2.15 16.03 -1.40
CA SER A 109 2.95 16.79 -0.47
C SER A 109 2.87 16.19 0.93
N HIS A 110 3.85 16.47 1.77
CA HIS A 110 3.80 16.19 3.21
C HIS A 110 3.02 17.30 3.92
N ASP A 111 2.37 16.98 5.04
CA ASP A 111 1.70 17.98 5.89
C ASP A 111 2.66 18.61 6.92
N LEU A 112 3.92 18.17 6.95
CA LEU A 112 4.93 18.55 7.95
C LEU A 112 6.31 18.69 7.32
N ASP A 113 7.17 19.47 7.99
CA ASP A 113 8.61 19.55 7.74
C ASP A 113 9.40 18.56 8.60
N PHE A 114 10.57 18.14 8.11
CA PHE A 114 11.41 17.14 8.75
C PHE A 114 12.78 17.72 9.13
N SER A 115 12.88 18.34 10.30
CA SER A 115 14.12 18.95 10.80
C SER A 115 15.20 17.95 11.25
N GLY A 116 14.88 16.66 11.32
CA GLY A 116 15.80 15.61 11.77
C GLY A 116 16.15 15.68 13.27
N GLY A 117 17.14 14.88 13.70
CA GLY A 117 17.61 14.86 15.08
C GLY A 117 16.72 14.10 16.07
N PHE A 118 15.70 13.39 15.59
CA PHE A 118 14.76 12.63 16.42
C PHE A 118 15.22 11.18 16.65
N LEU A 119 14.82 10.60 17.78
CA LEU A 119 15.02 9.19 18.09
C LEU A 119 13.76 8.40 17.72
N MET A 120 13.93 7.30 16.99
CA MET A 120 12.83 6.37 16.66
C MET A 120 12.75 5.25 17.69
N VAL A 121 11.54 4.99 18.19
CA VAL A 121 11.23 3.85 19.05
C VAL A 121 10.23 2.95 18.31
N LEU A 122 10.57 1.67 18.15
CA LEU A 122 9.71 0.70 17.47
C LEU A 122 8.83 -0.03 18.49
N GLY A 123 7.52 -0.03 18.25
CA GLY A 123 6.57 -0.82 19.04
C GLY A 123 6.60 -2.32 18.71
N SER A 124 5.92 -3.12 19.54
CA SER A 124 5.86 -4.58 19.41
C SER A 124 4.89 -5.09 18.33
N GLY A 125 4.03 -4.22 17.78
CA GLY A 125 3.01 -4.59 16.81
C GLY A 125 1.74 -5.14 17.47
N VAL A 126 1.10 -6.13 16.83
CA VAL A 126 -0.13 -6.74 17.35
C VAL A 126 0.17 -7.71 18.49
N TYR A 127 -0.73 -7.78 19.48
CA TYR A 127 -0.65 -8.77 20.55
C TYR A 127 -0.73 -10.20 20.02
N ARG A 128 0.00 -11.10 20.68
CA ARG A 128 0.02 -12.53 20.39
C ARG A 128 0.50 -13.29 21.63
N ILE A 129 0.22 -14.59 21.70
CA ILE A 129 0.73 -15.44 22.79
C ILE A 129 2.26 -15.30 22.86
N GLY A 130 2.79 -14.96 24.04
CA GLY A 130 4.21 -14.67 24.27
C GLY A 130 4.65 -13.22 24.02
N SER A 131 3.74 -12.34 23.61
CA SER A 131 4.00 -10.90 23.44
C SER A 131 2.73 -10.11 23.80
N SER A 132 2.69 -9.71 25.07
CA SER A 132 1.62 -8.91 25.69
C SER A 132 2.22 -7.63 26.30
N VAL A 133 1.44 -6.92 27.11
CA VAL A 133 1.89 -5.80 27.97
C VAL A 133 2.98 -6.21 28.94
#